data_AF-A0A3N4IN22-F1
#
_entry.id   AF-A0A3N4IN22-F1
#
_cell.length_a   1.000
_cell.length_b   1.000
_cell.length_c   1.000
_cell.angle_alpha   90.00
_cell.angle_beta   90.00
_cell.angle_gamma   90.00
#
_symmetry.space_group_name_H-M   'P 1'
#
loop_
_entity.id
_entity.type
_entity.pdbx_description
1 polymer ?
#
loop_
_entity_poly.entity_id
_entity_poly.type
_entity_poly.pdbx_seq_one_letter_code
_entity_poly.pdbx_strand_id
1 'polypeptide(L)'
;MSNSVILSSEPPSDQRNSPNPKKNYHSNRFNVMMGPDILKQLDVLLARHPNDSIERRQLLKAREMIMNAPIAHTLPTVSPLTQRRLEYLRSIPVHLPPFTEDDRINHRAVIEAYESGELRAEDRKDGEVAIFWNGTMVRPWGLIDVTSGYDEACSTWKQELGGKCWTEDAEREVIIWR
;
A
#
# COMPACT_ATOMS: atom_id res chain seq x y z
N MET A 1 -2.35 73.06 -2.02
CA MET A 1 -2.03 72.59 -0.65
C MET A 1 -1.26 71.30 -0.84
N SER A 2 0.08 71.33 -0.89
CA SER A 2 0.99 71.13 0.27
C SER A 2 0.76 69.74 0.87
N ASN A 3 1.67 68.75 0.86
CA ASN A 3 3.12 68.68 1.09
C ASN A 3 3.65 67.36 0.43
N SER A 4 4.84 67.30 -0.21
CA SER A 4 6.21 67.10 0.36
C SER A 4 6.36 65.73 1.06
N VAL A 5 7.42 64.91 1.00
CA VAL A 5 8.81 64.91 0.47
C VAL A 5 9.35 63.49 0.78
N ILE A 6 9.95 62.77 -0.19
CA ILE A 6 11.37 62.31 -0.31
C ILE A 6 11.97 61.48 0.85
N LEU A 7 12.75 60.44 0.45
CA LEU A 7 14.00 59.84 0.98
C LEU A 7 13.85 58.32 1.23
N SER A 8 14.35 57.42 0.36
CA SER A 8 15.76 57.09 0.03
C SER A 8 16.61 56.69 1.24
N SER A 9 16.91 55.39 1.35
CA SER A 9 18.15 54.87 1.95
C SER A 9 18.27 53.34 1.81
N GLU A 10 18.95 52.87 0.76
CA GLU A 10 20.02 51.86 0.93
C GLU A 10 21.31 52.64 1.32
N PRO A 11 22.45 52.07 1.79
CA PRO A 11 22.98 50.68 1.71
C PRO A 11 23.77 50.32 3.03
N PRO A 12 24.93 49.60 3.11
CA PRO A 12 25.54 48.55 2.28
C PRO A 12 25.93 47.26 3.06
N SER A 13 26.48 46.29 2.32
CA SER A 13 27.19 45.08 2.74
C SER A 13 28.21 45.27 3.87
N ASP A 14 28.31 44.31 4.81
CA ASP A 14 29.61 43.85 5.27
C ASP A 14 29.64 42.50 5.99
N GLN A 15 30.79 41.86 5.84
CA GLN A 15 31.15 40.49 6.15
C GLN A 15 31.08 40.14 7.64
N ARG A 16 30.56 38.94 7.98
CA ARG A 16 31.06 38.14 9.10
C ARG A 16 31.12 36.66 8.75
N ASN A 17 32.34 36.24 8.40
CA ASN A 17 32.81 34.90 8.71
C ASN A 17 32.67 34.66 10.22
N SER A 18 31.91 33.64 10.62
CA SER A 18 32.28 32.78 11.74
C SER A 18 31.47 31.48 11.73
N PRO A 19 32.12 30.37 12.10
CA PRO A 19 31.72 29.02 11.71
C PRO A 19 30.56 28.53 12.55
N ASN A 20 29.54 27.97 11.89
CA ASN A 20 28.51 27.21 12.57
C ASN A 20 29.18 26.00 13.27
N PRO A 21 29.08 25.83 14.59
CA PRO A 21 29.65 24.68 15.26
C PRO A 21 28.96 23.42 14.73
N LYS A 22 29.77 22.48 14.24
CA LYS A 22 29.37 21.12 13.91
C LYS A 22 28.62 20.52 15.10
N LYS A 23 27.30 20.62 15.12
CA LYS A 23 26.47 19.75 15.94
C LYS A 23 26.51 18.38 15.29
N ASN A 24 27.52 17.61 15.70
CA ASN A 24 27.54 16.16 15.58
C ASN A 24 26.31 15.61 16.31
N TYR A 25 25.17 15.60 15.63
CA TYR A 25 24.19 14.57 15.88
C TYR A 25 24.80 13.30 15.30
N HIS A 26 25.52 12.58 16.15
CA HIS A 26 25.56 11.12 16.04
C HIS A 26 24.12 10.63 16.24
N SER A 27 23.32 10.78 15.19
CA SER A 27 22.11 10.01 14.98
C SER A 27 22.60 8.58 14.84
N ASN A 28 22.63 7.88 15.98
CA ASN A 28 22.82 6.46 15.99
C ASN A 28 21.73 5.88 15.09
N ARG A 29 22.24 5.25 14.04
CA ARG A 29 21.56 4.65 12.92
C ARG A 29 20.66 3.52 13.39
N PHE A 30 19.50 3.85 13.96
CA PHE A 30 18.38 2.92 14.12
C PHE A 30 17.39 3.19 12.98
N ASN A 31 17.77 2.78 11.76
CA ASN A 31 16.78 2.43 10.76
C ASN A 31 16.05 1.19 11.27
N VAL A 32 14.99 1.40 12.05
CA VAL A 32 14.10 0.32 12.48
C VAL A 32 13.23 -0.04 11.29
N MET A 33 13.74 -0.99 10.50
CA MET A 33 12.94 -1.79 9.58
C MET A 33 11.96 -2.59 10.46
N MET A 34 10.67 -2.23 10.40
CA MET A 34 9.60 -2.94 11.10
C MET A 34 9.46 -4.33 10.48
N GLY A 35 10.11 -5.33 11.09
CA GLY A 35 10.08 -6.72 10.66
C GLY A 35 10.24 -7.68 11.84
N PRO A 36 9.97 -8.99 11.65
CA PRO A 36 9.90 -10.02 12.68
C PRO A 36 11.22 -10.29 13.46
N ASP A 37 12.28 -9.53 13.21
CA ASP A 37 13.63 -9.78 13.74
C ASP A 37 14.02 -8.89 14.94
N ILE A 38 13.14 -7.99 15.41
CA ILE A 38 13.44 -7.09 16.55
C ILE A 38 13.68 -7.88 17.85
N LEU A 39 12.88 -8.92 18.12
CA LEU A 39 13.06 -9.75 19.33
C LEU A 39 14.38 -10.54 19.29
N LYS A 40 14.77 -11.06 18.13
CA LYS A 40 16.05 -11.76 17.96
C LYS A 40 17.24 -10.83 18.16
N GLN A 41 17.16 -9.59 17.65
CA GLN A 41 18.21 -8.59 17.85
C GLN A 41 18.34 -8.21 19.33
N LEU A 42 17.22 -8.08 20.05
CA LEU A 42 17.22 -7.84 21.50
C LEU A 42 17.84 -9.01 22.28
N ASP A 43 17.55 -10.25 21.91
CA ASP A 43 18.14 -11.43 22.56
C ASP A 43 19.68 -11.49 22.34
N VAL A 44 20.16 -11.13 21.15
CA VAL A 44 21.61 -11.00 20.87
C VAL A 44 22.25 -9.89 21.70
N LEU A 45 21.58 -8.75 21.85
CA LEU A 45 22.08 -7.65 22.68
C LEU A 45 22.09 -8.05 24.17
N LEU A 46 21.04 -8.70 24.66
CA LEU A 46 20.98 -9.23 26.02
C LEU A 46 22.15 -10.17 26.29
N ALA A 47 22.49 -11.08 25.37
CA ALA A 47 23.63 -11.99 25.53
C ALA A 47 25.00 -11.29 25.68
N ARG A 48 25.13 -10.03 25.26
CA ARG A 48 26.38 -9.25 25.32
C ARG A 48 26.54 -8.41 26.59
N HIS A 49 25.49 -8.32 27.42
CA HIS A 49 25.50 -7.49 28.62
C HIS A 49 25.49 -8.34 29.91
N PRO A 50 26.35 -8.03 30.90
CA PRO A 50 26.35 -8.69 32.21
C PRO A 50 24.98 -8.62 32.89
N ASN A 51 24.67 -9.63 33.69
CA ASN A 51 23.35 -9.79 34.32
C ASN A 51 22.93 -8.57 35.17
N ASP A 52 23.88 -7.91 35.83
CA ASP A 52 23.60 -6.81 36.75
C ASP A 52 23.69 -5.42 36.10
N SER A 53 24.00 -5.35 34.79
CA SER A 53 24.16 -4.09 34.08
C SER A 53 22.84 -3.32 33.96
N ILE A 54 22.94 -1.99 33.95
CA ILE A 54 21.78 -1.10 33.76
C ILE A 54 21.23 -1.30 32.34
N GLU A 55 22.13 -1.49 31.37
CA GLU A 55 21.82 -1.72 29.96
C GLU A 55 20.99 -2.99 29.77
N ARG A 56 21.34 -4.09 30.43
CA ARG A 56 20.55 -5.34 30.37
C ARG A 56 19.15 -5.14 30.94
N ARG A 57 19.01 -4.42 32.07
CA ARG A 57 17.70 -4.11 32.66
C ARG A 57 16.84 -3.27 31.72
N GLN A 58 17.43 -2.31 31.02
CA GLN A 58 16.75 -1.50 30.00
C GLN A 58 16.31 -2.35 28.80
N LEU A 59 17.17 -3.25 28.31
CA LEU A 59 16.86 -4.16 27.21
C LEU A 59 15.75 -5.16 27.56
N LEU A 60 15.74 -5.70 28.79
CA LEU A 60 14.66 -6.57 29.27
C LEU A 60 13.32 -5.83 29.32
N LYS A 61 13.32 -4.59 29.82
CA LYS A 61 12.12 -3.75 29.83
C LYS A 61 11.63 -3.46 28.41
N ALA A 62 12.52 -3.20 27.46
CA ALA A 62 12.15 -3.00 26.04
C ALA A 62 11.57 -4.28 25.42
N ARG A 63 12.18 -5.44 25.69
CA ARG A 63 11.69 -6.75 25.24
C ARG A 63 10.29 -7.04 25.80
N GLU A 64 10.08 -6.78 27.09
CA GLU A 64 8.78 -6.92 27.74
C GLU A 64 7.74 -5.96 27.15
N MET A 65 8.11 -4.70 26.92
CA MET A 65 7.23 -3.72 26.27
C MET A 65 6.84 -4.12 24.85
N ILE A 66 7.71 -4.81 24.09
CA ILE A 66 7.39 -5.30 22.74
C ILE A 66 6.52 -6.56 22.79
N MET A 67 6.80 -7.48 23.72
CA MET A 67 6.01 -8.71 23.90
C MET A 67 4.60 -8.41 24.44
N ASN A 68 4.49 -7.42 25.32
CA ASN A 68 3.23 -6.98 25.94
C ASN A 68 2.65 -5.74 25.26
N ALA A 69 3.30 -5.23 24.20
CA ALA A 69 2.65 -4.25 23.36
C ALA A 69 1.36 -4.92 22.92
N PRO A 70 0.20 -4.27 23.08
CA PRO A 70 -0.98 -4.74 22.38
C PRO A 70 -0.53 -4.88 20.95
N ILE A 71 -0.61 -6.10 20.42
CA ILE A 71 -0.48 -6.31 18.99
C ILE A 71 -1.63 -5.47 18.47
N ALA A 72 -1.33 -4.24 18.11
CA ALA A 72 -2.10 -3.53 17.15
C ALA A 72 -1.93 -4.42 15.93
N HIS A 73 -2.82 -5.41 15.84
CA HIS A 73 -3.30 -5.90 14.58
C HIS A 73 -3.84 -4.63 13.95
N THR A 74 -2.94 -3.84 13.36
CA THR A 74 -3.26 -3.02 12.23
C THR A 74 -3.68 -4.07 11.22
N LEU A 75 -4.94 -4.51 11.34
CA LEU A 75 -5.70 -5.03 10.23
C LEU A 75 -5.28 -4.13 9.07
N PRO A 76 -4.75 -4.68 7.97
CA PRO A 76 -4.37 -3.87 6.83
C PRO A 76 -5.56 -2.97 6.57
N THR A 77 -5.39 -1.68 6.89
CA THR A 77 -6.52 -0.78 6.97
C THR A 77 -6.85 -0.56 5.52
N VAL A 78 -7.89 -1.24 5.06
CA VAL A 78 -8.37 -1.15 3.69
C VAL A 78 -8.49 0.33 3.38
N SER A 79 -7.84 0.78 2.31
CA SER A 79 -7.84 2.20 2.00
C SER A 79 -9.28 2.68 1.80
N PRO A 80 -9.57 3.97 2.03
CA PRO A 80 -10.89 4.51 1.75
C PRO A 80 -11.36 4.26 0.31
N LEU A 81 -10.44 4.20 -0.66
CA LEU A 81 -10.76 3.93 -2.06
C LEU A 81 -11.15 2.46 -2.27
N THR A 82 -10.37 1.52 -1.75
CA THR A 82 -10.69 0.09 -1.82
C THR A 82 -11.99 -0.23 -1.07
N GLN A 83 -12.22 0.41 0.08
CA GLN A 83 -13.46 0.26 0.86
C GLN A 83 -14.69 0.71 0.05
N ARG A 84 -14.64 1.87 -0.61
CA ARG A 84 -15.73 2.34 -1.48
C ARG A 84 -15.99 1.40 -2.64
N ARG A 85 -14.95 0.82 -3.24
CA ARG A 85 -15.11 -0.14 -4.34
C ARG A 85 -15.75 -1.44 -3.86
N LEU A 86 -15.34 -1.95 -2.70
CA LEU A 86 -15.98 -3.11 -2.06
C LEU A 86 -17.46 -2.88 -1.78
N GLU A 87 -17.82 -1.70 -1.25
CA GLU A 87 -19.22 -1.30 -1.03
C GLU A 87 -20.02 -1.30 -2.33
N TYR A 88 -19.46 -0.72 -3.40
CA TYR A 88 -20.07 -0.75 -4.73
C TYR A 88 -20.25 -2.18 -5.24
N LEU A 89 -19.20 -3.01 -5.24
CA LEU A 89 -19.27 -4.39 -5.74
C LEU A 89 -20.32 -5.21 -4.99
N ARG A 90 -20.39 -5.09 -3.66
CA ARG A 90 -21.40 -5.78 -2.83
C ARG A 90 -22.83 -5.29 -3.09
N SER A 91 -23.00 -4.08 -3.62
CA SER A 91 -24.32 -3.54 -3.99
C SER A 91 -24.85 -4.10 -5.32
N ILE A 92 -24.00 -4.71 -6.16
CA ILE A 92 -24.40 -5.27 -7.46
C ILE A 92 -25.26 -6.53 -7.24
N PRO A 93 -26.51 -6.58 -7.75
CA PRO A 93 -27.39 -7.72 -7.55
C PRO A 93 -27.07 -8.88 -8.53
N VAL A 94 -25.86 -9.45 -8.44
CA VAL A 94 -25.37 -10.53 -9.33
C VAL A 94 -26.16 -11.84 -9.25
N HIS A 95 -27.08 -11.95 -8.29
CA HIS A 95 -28.01 -13.08 -8.17
C HIS A 95 -29.24 -12.96 -9.09
N LEU A 96 -29.47 -11.79 -9.69
CA LEU A 96 -30.58 -11.55 -10.61
C LEU A 96 -30.13 -11.70 -12.07
N PRO A 97 -31.03 -12.04 -13.01
CA PRO A 97 -30.74 -11.93 -14.44
C PRO A 97 -30.30 -10.50 -14.82
N PRO A 98 -29.37 -10.33 -15.78
CA PRO A 98 -28.86 -11.34 -16.74
C PRO A 98 -27.60 -12.08 -16.28
N PHE A 99 -27.20 -11.99 -15.01
CA PHE A 99 -25.96 -12.60 -14.50
C PHE A 99 -26.03 -14.14 -14.49
N THR A 100 -25.01 -14.76 -15.05
CA THR A 100 -24.80 -16.22 -15.10
C THR A 100 -24.03 -16.71 -13.87
N GLU A 101 -23.91 -18.04 -13.71
CA GLU A 101 -23.12 -18.60 -12.61
C GLU A 101 -21.65 -18.20 -12.70
N ASP A 102 -21.06 -18.22 -13.89
CA ASP A 102 -19.68 -17.77 -14.12
C ASP A 102 -19.47 -16.31 -13.70
N ASP A 103 -20.48 -15.45 -13.93
CA ASP A 103 -20.43 -14.05 -13.51
C ASP A 103 -20.44 -13.92 -11.99
N ARG A 104 -21.22 -14.76 -11.29
CA ARG A 104 -21.26 -14.82 -9.82
C ARG A 104 -19.95 -15.33 -9.24
N ILE A 105 -19.35 -16.33 -9.87
CA ILE A 105 -18.05 -16.89 -9.47
C ILE A 105 -16.96 -15.82 -9.60
N ASN A 106 -16.89 -15.13 -10.74
CA ASN A 106 -15.92 -14.05 -10.95
C ASN A 106 -16.16 -12.87 -9.99
N HIS A 107 -17.41 -12.44 -9.80
CA HIS A 107 -17.75 -11.35 -8.89
C HIS A 107 -17.29 -11.63 -7.45
N ARG A 108 -17.48 -12.87 -6.98
CA ARG A 108 -16.98 -13.30 -5.67
C ARG A 108 -15.46 -13.23 -5.61
N ALA A 109 -14.76 -13.74 -6.61
CA ALA A 109 -13.30 -13.71 -6.66
C ALA A 109 -12.73 -12.28 -6.65
N VAL A 110 -13.40 -11.33 -7.32
CA VAL A 110 -13.01 -9.91 -7.27
C VAL A 110 -13.13 -9.35 -5.85
N ILE A 111 -14.24 -9.63 -5.16
CA ILE A 111 -14.44 -9.21 -3.77
C ILE A 111 -13.37 -9.82 -2.86
N GLU A 112 -13.11 -11.13 -2.99
CA GLU A 112 -12.09 -11.85 -2.21
C GLU A 112 -10.69 -11.26 -2.44
N ALA A 113 -10.33 -10.90 -3.68
CA ALA A 113 -9.05 -10.28 -4.00
C ALA A 113 -8.88 -8.90 -3.34
N TYR A 114 -9.94 -8.10 -3.25
CA TYR A 114 -9.90 -6.83 -2.50
C TYR A 114 -9.86 -7.04 -0.98
N GLU A 115 -10.62 -8.01 -0.46
CA GLU A 115 -10.66 -8.33 0.97
C GLU A 115 -9.33 -8.90 1.48
N SER A 116 -8.62 -9.68 0.64
CA SER A 116 -7.29 -10.22 0.95
C SER A 116 -6.17 -9.19 0.79
N GLY A 117 -6.44 -8.10 0.06
CA GLY A 117 -5.45 -7.08 -0.30
C GLY A 117 -4.55 -7.46 -1.48
N GLU A 118 -4.84 -8.58 -2.16
CA GLU A 118 -4.17 -8.98 -3.40
C GLU A 118 -4.48 -8.01 -4.55
N LEU A 119 -5.66 -7.41 -4.51
CA LEU A 119 -6.06 -6.29 -5.35
C LEU A 119 -6.32 -5.06 -4.47
N ARG A 120 -5.80 -3.90 -4.88
CA ARG A 120 -6.01 -2.62 -4.18
C ARG A 120 -6.38 -1.55 -5.19
N ALA A 121 -7.47 -0.84 -4.94
CA ALA A 121 -7.99 0.14 -5.90
C ALA A 121 -7.02 1.31 -6.11
N GLU A 122 -6.26 1.69 -5.07
CA GLU A 122 -5.24 2.74 -5.14
C GLU A 122 -3.99 2.38 -5.95
N ASP A 123 -3.76 1.10 -6.23
CA ASP A 123 -2.60 0.64 -6.99
C ASP A 123 -2.85 0.69 -8.52
N ARG A 124 -4.12 0.87 -8.93
CA ARG A 124 -4.52 1.00 -10.33
C ARG A 124 -4.01 2.31 -10.92
N LYS A 125 -3.49 2.25 -12.15
CA LYS A 125 -3.24 3.42 -13.00
C LYS A 125 -4.30 3.55 -14.10
N ASP A 126 -4.41 4.76 -14.67
CA ASP A 126 -5.35 5.06 -15.74
C ASP A 126 -5.21 4.08 -16.92
N GLY A 127 -6.33 3.45 -17.29
CA GLY A 127 -6.39 2.46 -18.38
C GLY A 127 -5.98 1.04 -17.99
N GLU A 128 -5.52 0.81 -16.76
CA GLU A 128 -5.26 -0.55 -16.26
C GLU A 128 -6.56 -1.23 -15.82
N VAL A 129 -6.61 -2.54 -16.06
CA VAL A 129 -7.69 -3.42 -15.61
C VAL A 129 -7.10 -4.68 -14.97
N ALA A 130 -7.87 -5.32 -14.11
CA ALA A 130 -7.58 -6.66 -13.60
C ALA A 130 -8.49 -7.67 -14.30
N ILE A 131 -7.97 -8.86 -14.55
CA ILE A 131 -8.67 -9.91 -15.30
C ILE A 131 -8.89 -11.11 -14.40
N PHE A 132 -10.15 -11.49 -14.30
CA PHE A 132 -10.60 -12.68 -13.60
C PHE A 132 -11.20 -13.65 -14.61
N TRP A 133 -10.93 -14.93 -14.46
CA TRP A 133 -11.45 -15.97 -15.34
C TRP A 133 -11.91 -17.16 -14.50
N ASN A 134 -13.19 -17.48 -14.59
CA ASN A 134 -13.85 -18.54 -13.82
C ASN A 134 -13.45 -18.57 -12.33
N GLY A 135 -13.40 -17.40 -11.68
CA GLY A 135 -13.07 -17.24 -10.26
C GLY A 135 -11.59 -17.15 -9.93
N THR A 136 -10.71 -17.13 -10.92
CA THR A 136 -9.26 -17.00 -10.72
C THR A 136 -8.79 -15.64 -11.24
N MET A 137 -8.03 -14.89 -10.44
CA MET A 137 -7.35 -13.69 -10.93
C MET A 137 -6.17 -14.10 -11.82
N VAL A 138 -6.37 -14.08 -13.13
CA VAL A 138 -5.33 -14.45 -14.11
C VAL A 138 -4.37 -13.29 -14.38
N ARG A 139 -4.78 -12.06 -14.07
CA ARG A 139 -3.94 -10.87 -14.19
C ARG A 139 -4.36 -9.79 -13.19
N PRO A 140 -3.44 -9.23 -12.39
CA PRO A 140 -3.71 -8.03 -11.58
C PRO A 140 -3.77 -6.79 -12.48
N TRP A 141 -3.75 -5.58 -11.89
CA TRP A 141 -3.73 -4.32 -12.64
C TRP A 141 -2.67 -4.30 -13.73
N GLY A 142 -3.10 -4.07 -14.97
CA GLY A 142 -2.19 -3.80 -16.07
C GLY A 142 -2.94 -3.41 -17.35
N LEU A 143 -2.19 -2.87 -18.30
CA LEU A 143 -2.72 -2.55 -19.63
C LEU A 143 -2.99 -3.84 -20.43
N ILE A 144 -4.15 -3.91 -21.07
CA ILE A 144 -4.41 -4.94 -22.08
C ILE A 144 -3.72 -4.52 -23.37
N ASP A 145 -2.61 -5.18 -23.70
CA ASP A 145 -2.00 -5.06 -25.02
C ASP A 145 -2.75 -5.96 -26.01
N VAL A 146 -3.69 -5.37 -26.74
CA VAL A 146 -4.42 -6.05 -27.82
C VAL A 146 -3.52 -6.39 -29.02
N THR A 147 -2.31 -5.84 -29.10
CA THR A 147 -1.39 -6.08 -30.23
C THR A 147 -0.47 -7.27 -30.03
N SER A 148 -0.31 -7.78 -28.80
CA SER A 148 0.55 -8.94 -28.55
C SER A 148 -0.03 -9.93 -27.53
N GLY A 149 -0.30 -11.14 -27.98
CA GLY A 149 -0.53 -12.33 -27.14
C GLY A 149 -1.83 -12.37 -26.32
N TYR A 150 -2.65 -11.31 -26.28
CA TYR A 150 -3.88 -11.30 -25.48
C TYR A 150 -4.88 -12.38 -25.91
N ASP A 151 -5.13 -12.52 -27.22
CA ASP A 151 -6.05 -13.52 -27.76
C ASP A 151 -5.54 -14.96 -27.52
N GLU A 152 -4.22 -15.15 -27.59
CA GLU A 152 -3.57 -16.43 -27.28
C GLU A 152 -3.72 -16.76 -25.80
N ALA A 153 -3.43 -15.80 -24.90
CA ALA A 153 -3.62 -15.96 -23.46
C ALA A 153 -5.08 -16.25 -23.10
N CYS A 154 -6.03 -15.55 -23.71
CA CYS A 154 -7.46 -15.79 -23.52
C CYS A 154 -7.86 -17.19 -23.99
N SER A 155 -7.28 -17.67 -25.10
CA SER A 155 -7.49 -19.04 -25.58
C SER A 155 -6.94 -20.08 -24.59
N THR A 156 -5.75 -19.84 -24.05
CA THR A 156 -5.13 -20.68 -23.01
C THR A 156 -5.99 -20.71 -21.74
N TRP A 157 -6.38 -19.56 -21.19
CA TRP A 157 -7.21 -19.51 -19.98
C TRP A 157 -8.57 -20.16 -20.19
N LYS A 158 -9.19 -19.98 -21.36
CA LYS A 158 -10.45 -20.65 -21.70
C LYS A 158 -10.28 -22.17 -21.71
N GLN A 159 -9.16 -22.67 -22.25
CA GLN A 159 -8.88 -24.11 -22.29
C GLN A 159 -8.59 -24.68 -20.90
N GLU A 160 -7.85 -23.95 -20.05
CA GLU A 160 -7.41 -24.41 -18.73
C GLU A 160 -8.49 -24.25 -17.66
N LEU A 161 -9.19 -23.12 -17.65
CA LEU A 161 -10.09 -22.73 -16.57
C LEU A 161 -11.57 -22.87 -16.95
N GLY A 162 -11.89 -22.91 -18.25
CA GLY A 162 -13.27 -22.89 -18.73
C GLY A 162 -14.01 -21.59 -18.38
N GLY A 163 -15.34 -21.57 -18.50
CA GLY A 163 -16.16 -20.43 -18.05
C GLY A 163 -15.93 -19.12 -18.81
N LYS A 164 -16.12 -18.00 -18.10
CA LYS A 164 -16.09 -16.64 -18.66
C LYS A 164 -15.02 -15.75 -18.04
N CYS A 165 -14.64 -14.73 -18.82
CA CYS A 165 -13.81 -13.61 -18.42
C CYS A 165 -14.64 -12.54 -17.69
N TRP A 166 -14.04 -11.92 -16.68
CA TRP A 166 -14.51 -10.69 -16.04
C TRP A 166 -13.37 -9.68 -16.03
N THR A 167 -13.66 -8.46 -16.47
CA THR A 167 -12.70 -7.34 -16.43
C THR A 167 -13.11 -6.39 -15.32
N GLU A 168 -12.28 -6.30 -14.30
CA GLU A 168 -12.45 -5.35 -13.20
C GLU A 168 -11.77 -4.03 -13.55
N ASP A 169 -12.53 -2.95 -13.47
CA ASP A 169 -12.08 -1.56 -13.63
C ASP A 169 -12.62 -0.77 -12.44
N ALA A 170 -11.72 -0.38 -11.52
CA ALA A 170 -12.09 0.24 -10.25
C ALA A 170 -12.88 1.56 -10.42
N GLU A 171 -12.78 2.22 -11.58
CA GLU A 171 -13.44 3.50 -11.87
C GLU A 171 -14.75 3.38 -12.65
N ARG A 172 -14.98 2.25 -13.34
CA ARG A 172 -16.15 2.06 -14.18
C ARG A 172 -17.16 1.12 -13.55
N GLU A 173 -18.41 1.30 -13.95
CA GLU A 173 -19.42 0.26 -13.80
C GLU A 173 -18.98 -0.94 -14.66
N VAL A 174 -19.03 -2.14 -14.07
CA VAL A 174 -18.47 -3.41 -14.57
C VAL A 174 -18.67 -3.59 -16.08
N ILE A 175 -17.58 -3.94 -16.79
CA ILE A 175 -17.65 -4.32 -18.22
C ILE A 175 -17.56 -5.84 -18.31
N ILE A 176 -18.68 -6.49 -18.65
CA ILE A 176 -18.75 -7.93 -18.90
C ILE A 176 -18.52 -8.16 -20.40
N TRP A 177 -17.40 -8.78 -20.77
CA TRP A 177 -17.16 -9.27 -22.13
C TRP A 177 -17.74 -10.68 -22.27
N ARG A 178 -18.55 -10.90 -23.32
CA ARG A 178 -19.15 -12.20 -23.65
C ARG A 178 -18.29 -12.97 -24.65
#